data_AF-A0A9E5UMD8-F1
#
_entry.id   AF-A0A9E5UMD8-F1
#
_cell.length_a   1.000
_cell.length_b   1.000
_cell.length_c   1.000
_cell.angle_alpha   90.00
_cell.angle_beta   90.00
_cell.angle_gamma   90.00
#
_symmetry.space_group_name_H-M   'P 1'
#
loop_
_entity.id
_entity.type
_entity.pdbx_description
1 polymer ?
#
loop_
_entity_poly.entity_id
_entity_poly.type
_entity_poly.pdbx_seq_one_letter_code
_entity_poly.pdbx_strand_id
1 'polypeptide(L)'
;MTIISRNLESRALFYAKRFAFQGPALTEACLPDTRLVVVIPCHDEPDLLSTLTSLSKAEPTLYPVEVITVINHSGQAPEAVKQANLATLEAARQWQTTHAQPNRRYHFIYAPICLPKMPG
;
A
#
# COMPACT_ATOMS: atom_id res chain seq x y z
N MET A 1 -35.13 -14.49 -16.81
CA MET A 1 -33.66 -14.33 -17.00
C MET A 1 -33.25 -12.92 -16.57
N THR A 2 -33.43 -12.55 -15.28
CA THR A 2 -33.44 -11.10 -14.91
C THR A 2 -32.94 -10.80 -13.48
N ILE A 3 -32.85 -11.80 -12.59
CA ILE A 3 -32.41 -11.56 -11.20
C ILE A 3 -30.88 -11.70 -11.04
N ILE A 4 -30.24 -12.60 -11.81
CA ILE A 4 -28.78 -12.82 -11.72
C ILE A 4 -27.98 -11.70 -12.43
N SER A 5 -28.46 -11.14 -13.55
CA SER A 5 -27.71 -10.08 -14.27
C SER A 5 -27.65 -8.76 -13.50
N ARG A 6 -28.71 -8.39 -12.77
CA ARG A 6 -28.71 -7.20 -11.90
C ARG A 6 -27.63 -7.26 -10.82
N ASN A 7 -27.28 -8.45 -10.34
CA ASN A 7 -26.25 -8.62 -9.30
C ASN A 7 -24.84 -8.39 -9.87
N LEU A 8 -24.52 -8.98 -11.02
CA LEU A 8 -23.19 -8.83 -11.63
C LEU A 8 -22.93 -7.39 -12.11
N GLU A 9 -23.91 -6.75 -12.75
CA GLU A 9 -23.79 -5.36 -13.20
C GLU A 9 -23.61 -4.39 -12.03
N SER A 10 -24.38 -4.57 -10.95
CA SER A 10 -24.24 -3.75 -9.74
C SER A 10 -22.87 -3.95 -9.08
N ARG A 11 -22.37 -5.20 -9.08
CA ARG A 11 -21.02 -5.49 -8.59
C ARG A 11 -19.95 -4.85 -9.47
N ALA A 12 -20.03 -5.03 -10.78
CA ALA A 12 -19.11 -4.44 -11.74
C ALA A 12 -19.06 -2.91 -11.60
N LEU A 13 -20.22 -2.25 -11.47
CA LEU A 13 -20.31 -0.81 -11.28
C LEU A 13 -19.71 -0.35 -9.94
N PHE A 14 -19.92 -1.10 -8.86
CA PHE A 14 -19.31 -0.80 -7.56
C PHE A 14 -17.78 -0.96 -7.59
N TYR A 15 -17.27 -2.04 -8.17
CA TYR A 15 -15.83 -2.25 -8.33
C TYR A 15 -15.23 -1.20 -9.26
N ALA A 16 -15.91 -0.86 -10.35
CA ALA A 16 -15.53 0.25 -11.21
C ALA A 16 -15.55 1.58 -10.46
N LYS A 17 -16.50 1.85 -9.57
CA LYS A 17 -16.50 3.09 -8.76
C LYS A 17 -15.39 3.10 -7.71
N ARG A 18 -15.09 1.94 -7.10
CA ARG A 18 -14.10 1.75 -6.04
C ARG A 18 -12.66 1.78 -6.54
N PHE A 19 -12.44 1.21 -7.72
CA PHE A 19 -11.13 1.04 -8.33
C PHE A 19 -11.04 1.75 -9.69
N ALA A 20 -11.99 2.65 -10.00
CA ALA A 20 -11.91 3.54 -11.16
C ALA A 20 -10.56 4.21 -11.13
N PHE A 21 -9.97 4.29 -12.32
CA PHE A 21 -8.60 4.70 -12.53
C PHE A 21 -8.19 5.88 -11.66
N GLN A 22 -7.26 5.62 -10.74
CA GLN A 22 -6.53 6.65 -10.01
C GLN A 22 -5.22 6.89 -10.76
N GLY A 23 -4.74 8.14 -10.79
CA GLY A 23 -3.42 8.44 -11.35
C GLY A 23 -2.32 7.61 -10.68
N PRO A 24 -1.13 7.50 -11.30
CA PRO A 24 -0.05 6.68 -10.76
C PRO A 24 0.34 7.13 -9.36
N ALA A 25 0.31 6.20 -8.40
CA ALA A 25 0.66 6.47 -7.00
C ALA A 25 2.17 6.62 -6.77
N LEU A 26 2.99 6.12 -7.69
CA LEU A 26 4.43 6.27 -7.74
C LEU A 26 4.81 6.78 -9.14
N THR A 27 5.66 7.80 -9.19
CA THR A 27 6.13 8.41 -10.45
C THR A 27 7.59 8.12 -10.74
N GLU A 28 8.32 7.66 -9.73
CA GLU A 28 9.71 7.27 -9.82
C GLU A 28 9.87 5.91 -10.51
N ALA A 29 10.80 5.83 -11.46
CA ALA A 29 11.14 4.55 -12.09
C ALA A 29 11.80 3.62 -11.08
N CYS A 30 11.53 2.31 -11.23
CA CYS A 30 12.19 1.29 -10.44
C CYS A 30 13.70 1.28 -10.72
N LEU A 31 14.47 0.69 -9.79
CA LEU A 31 15.88 0.43 -9.99
C LEU A 31 16.10 -0.42 -11.26
N PRO A 32 17.17 -0.17 -12.04
CA PRO A 32 17.53 -1.04 -13.17
C PRO A 32 17.60 -2.49 -12.72
N ASP A 33 17.12 -3.40 -13.58
CA ASP A 33 17.10 -4.85 -13.32
C ASP A 33 16.32 -5.30 -12.07
N THR A 34 15.40 -4.46 -11.54
CA THR A 34 14.44 -4.90 -10.51
C THR A 34 13.73 -6.16 -10.97
N ARG A 35 13.82 -7.24 -10.18
CA ARG A 35 13.14 -8.53 -10.47
C ARG A 35 12.11 -8.93 -9.43
N LEU A 36 12.05 -8.21 -8.30
CA LEU A 36 11.10 -8.48 -7.24
C LEU A 36 10.49 -7.18 -6.74
N VAL A 37 9.17 -7.19 -6.61
CA VAL A 37 8.40 -6.13 -5.95
C VAL A 37 7.64 -6.77 -4.79
N VAL A 38 7.85 -6.26 -3.59
CA VAL A 38 7.14 -6.68 -2.38
C VAL A 38 6.11 -5.60 -2.04
N VAL A 39 4.83 -5.99 -1.96
CA VAL A 39 3.76 -5.07 -1.56
C VAL A 39 3.31 -5.42 -0.14
N ILE A 40 3.44 -4.47 0.78
CA ILE A 40 3.07 -4.61 2.19
C ILE A 40 1.81 -3.76 2.44
N PRO A 41 0.62 -4.36 2.64
CA PRO A 41 -0.53 -3.63 3.11
C PRO A 41 -0.32 -3.23 4.58
N CYS A 42 -0.63 -1.98 4.93
CA CYS A 42 -0.40 -1.43 6.27
C CYS A 42 -1.66 -0.69 6.73
N HIS A 43 -2.50 -1.37 7.50
CA HIS A 43 -3.73 -0.82 8.08
C HIS A 43 -3.65 -0.84 9.59
N ASP A 44 -3.60 0.34 10.24
CA ASP A 44 -3.55 0.45 11.70
C ASP A 44 -2.47 -0.46 12.31
N GLU A 45 -1.31 -0.54 11.65
CA GLU A 45 -0.19 -1.42 12.00
C GLU A 45 0.85 -0.62 12.79
N PRO A 46 0.89 -0.76 14.13
CA PRO A 46 1.73 0.09 14.97
C PRO A 46 3.23 -0.23 14.87
N ASP A 47 3.62 -1.40 14.36
CA ASP A 47 5.02 -1.85 14.33
C ASP A 47 5.61 -2.02 12.92
N LEU A 48 5.17 -1.17 11.98
CA LEU A 48 5.72 -1.17 10.62
C LEU A 48 7.25 -1.00 10.60
N LEU A 49 7.82 -0.18 11.48
CA LEU A 49 9.26 0.10 11.50
C LEU A 49 10.09 -1.14 11.85
N SER A 50 9.61 -2.00 12.74
CA SER A 50 10.28 -3.26 13.05
C SER A 50 10.28 -4.20 11.84
N THR A 51 9.17 -4.24 11.10
CA THR A 51 9.07 -5.00 9.83
C THR A 51 10.06 -4.47 8.80
N LEU A 52 10.10 -3.16 8.59
CA LEU A 52 11.06 -2.52 7.66
C LEU A 52 12.51 -2.75 8.07
N THR A 53 12.81 -2.67 9.36
CA THR A 53 14.15 -2.93 9.92
C THR A 53 14.55 -4.39 9.77
N SER A 54 13.62 -5.31 9.97
CA SER A 54 13.85 -6.74 9.75
C SER A 54 14.13 -7.04 8.28
N LEU A 55 13.34 -6.42 7.38
CA LEU A 55 13.60 -6.49 5.94
C LEU A 55 14.98 -5.92 5.61
N SER A 56 15.34 -4.72 6.08
CA SER A 56 16.63 -4.10 5.76
C SER A 56 17.84 -4.92 6.22
N LYS A 57 17.67 -5.76 7.25
CA LYS A 57 18.69 -6.67 7.77
C LYS A 57 18.70 -8.04 7.09
N ALA A 58 17.66 -8.38 6.33
CA ALA A 58 17.61 -9.62 5.59
C ALA A 58 18.71 -9.67 4.52
N GLU A 59 19.18 -10.88 4.22
CA GLU A 59 20.24 -11.09 3.25
C GLU A 59 19.93 -10.40 1.90
N PRO A 60 20.92 -9.74 1.28
CA PRO A 60 20.77 -9.16 -0.05
C PRO A 60 20.32 -10.19 -1.08
N THR A 61 19.32 -9.84 -1.88
CA THR A 61 18.93 -10.60 -3.07
C THR A 61 19.94 -10.38 -4.20
N LEU A 62 19.99 -11.33 -5.15
CA LEU A 62 20.83 -11.23 -6.35
C LEU A 62 20.48 -10.03 -7.25
N TYR A 63 19.21 -9.60 -7.24
CA TYR A 63 18.71 -8.50 -8.04
C TYR A 63 18.01 -7.46 -7.16
N PRO A 64 17.94 -6.18 -7.60
CA PRO A 64 17.27 -5.15 -6.84
C PRO A 64 15.80 -5.46 -6.51
N VAL A 65 15.37 -4.98 -5.35
CA VAL A 65 14.02 -5.18 -4.81
C VAL A 65 13.35 -3.84 -4.53
N GLU A 66 12.12 -3.70 -4.99
CA GLU A 66 11.25 -2.59 -4.62
C GLU A 66 10.29 -3.04 -3.51
N VAL A 67 10.28 -2.34 -2.39
CA VAL A 67 9.37 -2.59 -1.27
C VAL A 67 8.35 -1.47 -1.22
N ILE A 68 7.11 -1.76 -1.58
CA ILE A 68 6.00 -0.80 -1.60
C ILE A 68 5.12 -1.05 -0.40
N THR A 69 5.06 -0.11 0.54
CA THR A 69 4.11 -0.15 1.65
C THR A 69 2.89 0.69 1.30
N VAL A 70 1.71 0.07 1.35
CA VAL A 70 0.43 0.71 1.10
C VAL A 70 -0.26 0.95 2.42
N ILE A 71 -0.12 2.17 2.94
CA ILE A 71 -0.77 2.60 4.18
C ILE A 71 -2.21 2.98 3.85
N ASN A 72 -3.16 2.17 4.30
CA ASN A 72 -4.55 2.29 3.89
C ASN A 72 -5.53 2.28 5.08
N HIS A 73 -6.67 2.92 4.87
CA HIS A 73 -7.82 2.84 5.76
C HIS A 73 -9.11 3.06 4.97
N SER A 74 -10.26 2.70 5.55
CA SER A 74 -11.55 3.05 4.96
C SER A 74 -11.85 4.54 5.16
N GLY A 75 -12.64 5.16 4.29
CA GLY A 75 -13.08 6.55 4.48
C GLY A 75 -13.87 6.75 5.78
N GLN A 76 -14.51 5.68 6.26
CA GLN A 76 -15.28 5.62 7.51
C GLN A 76 -14.42 5.15 8.70
N ALA A 77 -13.10 5.04 8.55
CA ALA A 77 -12.25 4.63 9.66
C ALA A 77 -12.32 5.66 10.80
N PRO A 78 -12.20 5.22 12.06
CA PRO A 78 -12.12 6.12 13.20
C PRO A 78 -10.98 7.14 13.03
N GLU A 79 -11.14 8.34 13.58
CA GLU A 79 -10.13 9.38 13.46
C GLU A 79 -8.79 8.93 14.06
N ALA A 80 -8.82 8.18 15.16
CA ALA A 80 -7.62 7.57 15.76
C ALA A 80 -6.81 6.72 14.75
N VAL A 81 -7.48 5.91 13.93
CA VAL A 81 -6.84 5.07 12.90
C VAL A 81 -6.22 5.92 11.79
N LYS A 82 -6.90 7.00 11.38
CA LYS A 82 -6.37 7.93 10.37
C LYS A 82 -5.11 8.62 10.88
N GLN A 83 -5.14 9.10 12.12
CA GLN A 83 -3.99 9.75 12.76
C GLN A 83 -2.83 8.76 12.97
N ALA A 84 -3.10 7.53 13.41
CA ALA A 84 -2.10 6.49 13.56
C ALA A 84 -1.44 6.14 12.22
N ASN A 85 -2.21 6.02 11.15
CA ASN A 85 -1.69 5.76 9.80
C ASN A 85 -0.83 6.92 9.27
N LEU A 86 -1.23 8.17 9.49
CA LEU A 86 -0.42 9.33 9.11
C LEU A 86 0.89 9.39 9.91
N ALA A 87 0.84 9.13 11.22
CA ALA A 87 2.05 9.04 12.04
C ALA A 87 2.99 7.92 11.56
N THR A 88 2.42 6.77 11.20
CA THR A 88 3.16 5.64 10.62
C THR A 88 3.84 6.00 9.30
N LEU A 89 3.15 6.73 8.42
CA LEU A 89 3.71 7.22 7.16
C LEU A 89 4.93 8.13 7.39
N GLU A 90 4.81 9.11 8.28
CA GLU A 90 5.89 10.04 8.58
C GLU A 90 7.07 9.33 9.24
N ALA A 91 6.81 8.43 10.19
CA ALA A 91 7.84 7.62 10.81
C ALA A 91 8.59 6.74 9.79
N ALA A 92 7.87 6.13 8.84
CA ALA A 92 8.46 5.30 7.79
C ALA A 92 9.32 6.10 6.81
N ARG A 93 8.87 7.30 6.41
CA ARG A 93 9.66 8.24 5.60
C ARG A 93 10.95 8.68 6.32
N GLN A 94 10.85 8.99 7.61
CA GLN A 94 12.02 9.34 8.42
C GLN A 94 12.99 8.16 8.54
N TRP A 95 12.48 6.96 8.80
CA TRP A 95 13.28 5.73 8.87
C TRP A 95 14.08 5.49 7.58
N GLN A 96 13.46 5.70 6.42
CA GLN A 96 14.11 5.52 5.11
C GLN A 96 15.38 6.38 4.94
N THR A 97 15.42 7.59 5.51
CA THR A 97 16.58 8.49 5.38
C THR A 97 17.85 7.92 5.99
N THR A 98 17.74 7.01 6.95
CA THR A 98 18.85 6.38 7.67
C THR A 98 19.09 4.93 7.25
N HIS A 99 18.24 4.37 6.39
CA HIS A 99 18.25 2.95 5.98
C HIS A 99 18.28 2.78 4.45
N ALA A 100 18.81 3.77 3.72
CA ALA A 100 18.98 3.69 2.27
C ALA A 100 19.94 2.55 1.90
N GLN A 101 19.58 1.77 0.89
CA GLN A 101 20.38 0.66 0.37
C GLN A 101 20.46 0.73 -1.16
N PRO A 102 21.59 0.37 -1.78
CA PRO A 102 21.75 0.45 -3.24
C PRO A 102 20.93 -0.60 -4.00
N ASN A 103 20.66 -1.77 -3.40
CA ASN A 103 19.93 -2.88 -4.04
C ASN A 103 18.48 -3.01 -3.54
N ARG A 104 18.00 -2.05 -2.74
CA ARG A 104 16.67 -2.10 -2.19
C ARG A 104 16.13 -0.71 -1.96
N ARG A 105 14.96 -0.45 -2.53
CA ARG A 105 14.30 0.83 -2.40
C ARG A 105 12.92 0.64 -1.78
N TYR A 106 12.55 1.61 -0.96
CA TYR A 106 11.32 1.63 -0.19
C TYR A 106 10.43 2.75 -0.70
N HIS A 107 9.16 2.42 -0.88
CA HIS A 107 8.12 3.35 -1.31
C HIS A 107 6.97 3.31 -0.31
N PHE A 108 6.42 4.49 0.03
CA PHE A 108 5.31 4.61 0.97
C PHE A 108 4.15 5.33 0.29
N ILE A 109 3.05 4.61 0.10
CA ILE A 109 1.83 5.13 -0.52
C ILE A 109 0.79 5.30 0.57
N TYR A 110 0.20 6.49 0.67
CA TYR A 110 -0.99 6.72 1.49
C TYR A 110 -2.25 6.59 0.63
N ALA A 111 -3.04 5.54 0.87
CA ALA A 111 -4.17 5.15 0.04
C ALA A 111 -5.47 5.02 0.86
N PRO A 112 -6.09 6.12 1.29
CA PRO A 112 -7.40 6.09 1.92
C PRO A 112 -8.45 5.61 0.90
N ILE A 113 -9.18 4.54 1.22
CA ILE A 113 -10.24 4.04 0.35
C ILE A 113 -11.58 4.60 0.82
N CYS A 114 -12.08 5.62 0.12
CA CYS A 114 -13.29 6.35 0.50
C CYS A 114 -14.60 5.55 0.34
N LEU A 115 -14.58 4.44 -0.40
CA LEU A 115 -15.76 3.57 -0.53
C LEU A 115 -15.69 2.42 0.50
N PRO A 116 -16.83 1.94 1.03
CA PRO A 116 -16.85 0.77 1.91
C PRO A 116 -16.53 -0.52 1.14
N LYS A 117 -16.18 -1.61 1.83
CA LYS A 117 -16.20 -2.95 1.22
C LYS A 117 -17.65 -3.32 0.92
N MET A 118 -17.90 -4.02 -0.18
CA MET A 118 -19.25 -4.51 -0.45
C MET A 118 -19.61 -5.54 0.63
N PRO A 119 -20.80 -5.48 1.26
CA PRO A 119 -21.26 -6.54 2.15
C PRO A 119 -21.37 -7.86 1.38
N GLY A 120 -20.99 -8.95 2.05
CA GLY A 120 -20.99 -10.32 1.51
C GLY A 120 -22.38 -10.94 1.44
#